data_AF-A0A4Q0NU34-F1
#
_entry.id   AF-A0A4Q0NU34-F1
#
_cell.length_a   1.000
_cell.length_b   1.000
_cell.length_c   1.000
_cell.angle_alpha   90.00
_cell.angle_beta   90.00
_cell.angle_gamma   90.00
#
_symmetry.space_group_name_H-M   'P 1'
#
loop_
_entity.id
_entity.type
_entity.pdbx_description
1 polymer ?
#
loop_
_entity_poly.entity_id
_entity_poly.type
_entity_poly.pdbx_seq_one_letter_code
_entity_poly.pdbx_strand_id
1 'polypeptide(L)'
;MRAIKYLIPVFLLYLISCSEKGDQYVELRLGDFLVENSAVSMKLISDGATEKYSLNYSDLTSYYKIKPGVYQIQVVVHEKVILEKKIGFAAGGKFTLFIYGLLSENQVVNQTTTSSQLHSIVSGAEARTANGYLPQMRLLDDHYEGGKTTAQMRWVNLVPFEKSFTAEASLDSDINFGTTAYGNDHASQKFDIGTYSVIWRSKSSPIKRLEMSQALDKQTLYTFFLIPEIQGKTGDLKVVTGESSKTNKEE
;
A
#
# COMPACT_ATOMS: atom_id res chain seq x y z
N MET A 1 -74.42 -17.42 17.36
CA MET A 1 -73.70 -16.19 16.97
C MET A 1 -73.22 -15.48 18.23
N ARG A 2 -71.94 -15.67 18.61
CA ARG A 2 -71.23 -14.92 19.65
C ARG A 2 -69.76 -14.86 19.24
N ALA A 3 -69.23 -13.64 19.24
CA ALA A 3 -67.86 -13.27 18.90
C ALA A 3 -66.84 -13.67 19.98
N ILE A 4 -65.58 -13.27 19.76
CA ILE A 4 -64.43 -13.07 20.70
C ILE A 4 -63.38 -14.20 20.66
N LYS A 5 -62.06 -14.01 20.48
CA LYS A 5 -61.18 -12.82 20.42
C LYS A 5 -59.76 -13.24 19.94
N TYR A 6 -59.08 -12.29 19.29
CA TYR A 6 -57.63 -12.04 19.28
C TYR A 6 -56.66 -13.23 19.13
N LEU A 7 -56.20 -13.45 17.90
CA LEU A 7 -54.82 -13.89 17.65
C LEU A 7 -54.07 -12.71 17.02
N ILE A 8 -53.58 -11.81 17.88
CA ILE A 8 -52.67 -10.73 17.50
C ILE A 8 -51.35 -11.39 17.05
N PRO A 9 -50.81 -11.07 15.86
CA PRO A 9 -49.57 -11.66 15.39
C PRO A 9 -48.39 -11.03 16.13
N VAL A 10 -47.95 -11.64 17.23
CA VAL A 10 -46.80 -11.20 18.04
C VAL A 10 -45.45 -11.57 17.41
N PHE A 11 -45.41 -12.21 16.24
CA PHE A 11 -44.14 -12.55 15.58
C PHE A 11 -43.88 -11.75 14.29
N LEU A 12 -44.41 -10.52 14.20
CA LEU A 12 -44.06 -9.53 13.19
C LEU A 12 -43.02 -8.51 13.71
N LEU A 13 -42.21 -8.87 14.70
CA LEU A 13 -41.16 -8.04 15.31
C LEU A 13 -39.72 -8.51 15.00
N TYR A 14 -39.55 -9.55 14.16
CA TYR A 14 -38.24 -10.07 13.78
C TYR A 14 -37.65 -9.50 12.47
N LEU A 15 -38.31 -8.52 11.84
CA LEU A 15 -37.88 -7.97 10.54
C LEU A 15 -37.36 -6.52 10.59
N ILE A 16 -37.11 -5.98 11.78
CA ILE A 16 -36.45 -4.67 11.94
C ILE A 16 -35.17 -4.86 12.76
N SER A 17 -34.31 -5.77 12.32
CA SER A 17 -32.87 -5.57 12.49
C SER A 17 -32.36 -5.07 11.14
N CYS A 18 -32.73 -3.84 10.82
CA CYS A 18 -31.95 -3.03 9.89
C CYS A 18 -30.64 -2.82 10.63
N SER A 19 -29.67 -3.74 10.46
CA SER A 19 -28.30 -3.47 10.85
C SER A 19 -27.97 -2.15 10.20
N GLU A 20 -27.76 -1.10 11.01
CA GLU A 20 -27.18 0.13 10.52
C GLU A 20 -26.02 -0.28 9.61
N LYS A 21 -26.13 0.00 8.31
CA LYS A 21 -24.98 -0.10 7.41
C LYS A 21 -24.03 0.94 7.96
N GLY A 22 -23.23 0.56 8.95
CA GLY A 22 -22.24 1.43 9.56
C GLY A 22 -21.47 2.07 8.43
N ASP A 23 -21.29 3.38 8.51
CA ASP A 23 -20.62 4.18 7.48
C ASP A 23 -19.39 3.41 7.01
N GLN A 24 -19.46 2.86 5.80
CA GLN A 24 -18.39 2.02 5.30
C GLN A 24 -17.32 2.95 4.74
N TYR A 25 -16.41 3.37 5.61
CA TYR A 25 -15.24 4.13 5.21
C TYR A 25 -14.28 3.28 4.39
N VAL A 26 -13.39 3.96 3.68
CA VAL A 26 -12.17 3.39 3.10
C VAL A 26 -11.02 3.77 4.01
N GLU A 27 -10.17 2.81 4.34
CA GLU A 27 -8.92 3.05 5.05
C GLU A 27 -7.81 3.33 4.02
N LEU A 28 -7.29 4.56 4.00
CA LEU A 28 -6.24 4.96 3.06
C LEU A 28 -4.98 5.40 3.81
N ARG A 29 -3.87 4.75 3.52
CA ARG A 29 -2.53 5.16 3.95
C ARG A 29 -1.79 5.81 2.79
N LEU A 30 -1.03 6.87 3.07
CA LEU A 30 -0.25 7.59 2.08
C LEU A 30 1.25 7.37 2.32
N GLY A 31 2.03 7.21 1.26
CA GLY A 31 3.48 7.09 1.32
C GLY A 31 4.19 7.99 0.31
N ASP A 32 5.31 8.59 0.71
CA ASP A 32 6.18 9.35 -0.17
C ASP A 32 7.58 8.74 -0.25
N PHE A 33 7.90 8.21 -1.43
CA PHE A 33 9.19 7.65 -1.79
C PHE A 33 9.75 8.32 -3.05
N LEU A 34 9.32 9.54 -3.35
CA LEU A 34 9.88 10.35 -4.41
C LEU A 34 11.25 10.89 -3.95
N VAL A 35 12.32 10.57 -4.69
CA VAL A 35 13.69 11.00 -4.35
C VAL A 35 13.83 12.50 -4.59
N GLU A 36 13.46 13.28 -3.58
CA GLU A 36 13.45 14.73 -3.50
C GLU A 36 13.54 15.13 -2.01
N ASN A 37 14.22 16.24 -1.71
CA ASN A 37 14.38 16.72 -0.32
C ASN A 37 13.21 17.60 0.15
N SER A 38 12.44 18.13 -0.80
CA SER A 38 11.30 18.99 -0.56
C SER A 38 10.05 18.18 -0.24
N ALA A 39 9.23 18.69 0.67
CA ALA A 39 7.95 18.06 0.99
C ALA A 39 7.04 17.97 -0.25
N VAL A 40 6.40 16.82 -0.41
CA VAL A 40 5.41 16.58 -1.45
C VAL A 40 4.01 16.80 -0.90
N SER A 41 3.19 17.54 -1.64
CA SER A 41 1.77 17.73 -1.32
C SER A 41 0.91 16.78 -2.14
N MET A 42 0.25 15.83 -1.48
CA MET A 42 -0.80 15.01 -2.09
C MET A 42 -2.18 15.63 -1.82
N LYS A 43 -2.96 15.86 -2.88
CA LYS A 43 -4.33 16.39 -2.80
C LYS A 43 -5.31 15.33 -3.26
N LEU A 44 -6.34 15.06 -2.45
CA LEU A 44 -7.48 14.23 -2.79
C LEU A 44 -8.67 15.14 -3.07
N ILE A 45 -9.14 15.16 -4.31
CA ILE A 45 -10.21 16.06 -4.76
C ILE A 45 -11.44 15.22 -5.10
N SER A 46 -12.57 15.49 -4.45
CA SER A 46 -13.87 14.86 -4.70
C SER A 46 -15.01 15.85 -4.48
N ASP A 47 -15.95 15.95 -5.41
CA ASP A 47 -17.23 16.68 -5.31
C ASP A 47 -17.21 17.94 -4.41
N GLY A 48 -16.36 18.89 -4.76
CA GLY A 48 -16.26 20.21 -4.09
C GLY A 48 -15.41 20.25 -2.82
N ALA A 49 -14.88 19.11 -2.37
CA ALA A 49 -13.93 19.03 -1.26
C ALA A 49 -12.51 18.72 -1.76
N THR A 50 -11.51 19.25 -1.04
CA THR A 50 -10.10 18.94 -1.26
C THR A 50 -9.44 18.67 0.07
N GLU A 51 -8.94 17.45 0.25
CA GLU A 51 -8.10 17.08 1.37
C GLU A 51 -6.63 17.19 0.94
N LYS A 52 -5.79 17.82 1.77
CA LYS A 52 -4.37 18.06 1.46
C LYS A 52 -3.49 17.41 2.52
N TYR A 53 -2.54 16.62 2.06
CA TYR A 53 -1.56 15.92 2.87
C TYR A 53 -0.16 16.37 2.46
N SER A 54 0.69 16.69 3.43
CA SER A 54 2.10 17.02 3.21
C SER A 54 2.95 15.88 3.73
N LEU A 55 3.80 15.33 2.88
CA LEU A 55 4.67 14.19 3.17
C LEU A 55 6.11 14.59 2.87
N ASN A 56 7.04 14.14 3.70
CA ASN A 56 8.46 14.20 3.40
C ASN A 56 8.91 12.85 2.85
N TYR A 57 10.10 12.84 2.25
CA TYR A 57 10.72 11.60 1.80
C TYR A 57 10.76 10.55 2.92
N SER A 58 10.37 9.33 2.59
CA SER A 58 10.24 8.16 3.48
C SER A 58 9.10 8.21 4.49
N ASP A 59 8.22 9.21 4.43
CA ASP A 59 7.00 9.23 5.23
C ASP A 59 6.03 8.15 4.75
N LEU A 60 5.44 7.46 5.73
CA LEU A 60 4.32 6.53 5.54
C LEU A 60 3.31 6.80 6.66
N THR A 61 2.12 7.24 6.31
CA THR A 61 1.13 7.69 7.31
C THR A 61 0.43 6.51 8.00
N SER A 62 -0.27 6.81 9.09
CA SER A 62 -1.37 5.95 9.55
C SER A 62 -2.51 5.94 8.52
N TYR A 63 -3.45 5.01 8.67
CA TYR A 63 -4.66 4.98 7.84
C TYR A 63 -5.61 6.12 8.18
N TYR A 64 -5.98 6.90 7.16
CA TYR A 64 -7.08 7.84 7.20
C TYR A 64 -8.38 7.13 6.83
N LYS A 65 -9.49 7.53 7.45
CA LYS A 65 -10.83 7.12 7.04
C LYS A 65 -11.37 8.14 6.06
N ILE A 66 -11.55 7.74 4.81
CA ILE A 66 -12.15 8.58 3.76
C ILE A 66 -13.47 8.00 3.29
N LYS A 67 -14.32 8.82 2.67
CA LYS A 67 -15.57 8.33 2.09
C LYS A 67 -15.28 7.51 0.83
N PRO A 68 -16.03 6.43 0.56
CA PRO A 68 -15.97 5.76 -0.73
C PRO A 68 -16.37 6.71 -1.86
N GLY A 69 -15.76 6.56 -3.02
CA GLY A 69 -16.00 7.46 -4.15
C GLY A 69 -14.83 7.53 -5.10
N VAL A 70 -14.93 8.43 -6.07
CA VAL A 70 -13.88 8.65 -7.05
C VAL A 70 -13.19 9.97 -6.77
N TYR A 71 -11.87 9.91 -6.61
CA TYR A 71 -11.03 11.06 -6.29
C TYR A 71 -10.09 11.36 -7.45
N GLN A 72 -9.90 12.65 -7.74
CA GLN A 72 -8.76 13.12 -8.51
C GLN A 72 -7.61 13.37 -7.53
N ILE A 73 -6.57 12.55 -7.65
CA ILE A 73 -5.34 12.67 -6.87
C ILE A 73 -4.38 13.55 -7.63
N GLN A 74 -3.92 14.63 -7.01
CA GLN A 74 -2.85 15.48 -7.53
C GLN A 74 -1.63 15.42 -6.60
N VAL A 75 -0.45 15.30 -7.18
CA VAL A 75 0.82 15.37 -6.47
C VAL A 75 1.51 16.65 -6.88
N VAL A 76 1.80 17.50 -5.89
CA VAL A 76 2.36 18.83 -6.10
C VAL A 76 3.71 18.94 -5.41
N VAL A 77 4.73 19.37 -6.15
CA VAL A 77 6.08 19.63 -5.66
C VAL A 77 6.51 20.99 -6.20
N HIS A 78 7.11 21.84 -5.35
CA HIS A 78 7.48 23.22 -5.72
C HIS A 78 6.34 23.99 -6.42
N GLU A 79 5.12 23.88 -5.89
CA GLU A 79 3.90 24.50 -6.42
C GLU A 79 3.46 24.02 -7.82
N LYS A 80 4.16 23.03 -8.41
CA LYS A 80 3.83 22.43 -9.70
C LYS A 80 3.18 21.06 -9.50
N VAL A 81 2.10 20.80 -10.23
CA VAL A 81 1.52 19.46 -10.31
C VAL A 81 2.47 18.58 -11.11
N ILE A 82 2.96 17.48 -10.54
CA ILE A 82 3.88 16.54 -11.19
C ILE A 82 3.19 15.23 -11.61
N LEU A 83 2.12 14.85 -10.90
CA LEU A 83 1.30 13.69 -11.19
C LEU A 83 -0.17 14.02 -10.96
N GLU A 84 -1.02 13.48 -11.81
CA GLU A 84 -2.46 13.55 -11.66
C GLU A 84 -3.11 12.24 -12.08
N LYS A 85 -4.04 11.72 -11.28
CA LYS A 85 -4.78 10.50 -11.60
C LYS A 85 -6.15 10.46 -10.93
N LYS A 86 -7.14 9.89 -11.63
CA LYS A 86 -8.45 9.57 -11.07
C LYS A 86 -8.45 8.14 -10.52
N ILE A 87 -8.77 7.95 -9.24
CA ILE A 87 -8.82 6.65 -8.56
C ILE A 87 -10.17 6.47 -7.88
N GLY A 88 -10.79 5.31 -8.07
CA GLY A 88 -12.02 4.92 -7.36
C GLY A 88 -11.70 4.07 -6.14
N PHE A 89 -12.29 4.41 -5.01
CA PHE A 89 -12.20 3.63 -3.78
C PHE A 89 -13.56 3.03 -3.41
N ALA A 90 -13.59 1.70 -3.28
CA ALA A 90 -14.76 0.96 -2.87
C ALA A 90 -14.87 0.88 -1.35
N ALA A 91 -16.10 0.90 -0.85
CA ALA A 91 -16.43 0.82 0.57
C ALA A 91 -15.80 -0.41 1.26
N GLY A 92 -15.26 -0.22 2.47
CA GLY A 92 -14.58 -1.28 3.22
C GLY A 92 -13.18 -1.64 2.70
N GLY A 93 -12.70 -0.98 1.64
CA GLY A 93 -11.35 -1.18 1.12
C GLY A 93 -10.29 -0.61 2.08
N LYS A 94 -9.11 -1.24 2.06
CA LYS A 94 -7.94 -0.82 2.82
C LYS A 94 -6.75 -0.75 1.88
N PHE A 95 -6.16 0.43 1.71
CA PHE A 95 -5.18 0.66 0.66
C PHE A 95 -3.98 1.48 1.14
N THR A 96 -2.83 1.23 0.51
CA THR A 96 -1.68 2.15 0.52
C THR A 96 -1.54 2.80 -0.84
N LEU A 97 -1.69 4.12 -0.91
CA LEU A 97 -1.36 4.95 -2.07
C LEU A 97 0.00 5.58 -1.85
N PHE A 98 0.94 5.33 -2.75
CA PHE A 98 2.27 5.91 -2.61
C PHE A 98 2.78 6.48 -3.92
N ILE A 99 3.70 7.43 -3.78
CA ILE A 99 4.43 8.04 -4.88
C ILE A 99 5.90 7.63 -4.79
N TYR A 100 6.53 7.49 -5.95
CA TYR A 100 7.92 7.07 -6.05
C TYR A 100 8.52 7.54 -7.37
N GLY A 101 9.84 7.63 -7.46
CA GLY A 101 10.52 8.14 -8.65
C GLY A 101 11.67 9.09 -8.35
N LEU A 102 12.24 9.64 -9.40
CA LEU A 102 13.22 10.71 -9.40
C LEU A 102 12.54 11.95 -9.99
N LEU A 103 12.53 13.05 -9.26
CA LEU A 103 12.03 14.31 -9.79
C LEU A 103 12.97 14.82 -10.89
N SER A 104 12.42 15.29 -12.01
CA SER A 104 13.16 15.94 -13.09
C SER A 104 12.70 17.39 -13.26
N GLU A 105 13.64 18.33 -13.36
CA GLU A 105 13.36 19.77 -13.42
C GLU A 105 12.49 20.18 -14.64
N ASN A 106 12.53 19.39 -15.72
CA ASN A 106 11.81 19.66 -16.99
C ASN A 106 10.64 18.70 -17.23
N GLN A 107 10.06 18.13 -16.17
CA GLN A 107 9.02 17.12 -16.33
C GLN A 107 7.68 17.72 -16.78
N VAL A 108 7.16 17.24 -17.92
CA VAL A 108 5.74 17.39 -18.30
C VAL A 108 4.91 16.48 -17.39
N VAL A 109 3.78 16.98 -16.87
CA VAL A 109 2.88 16.25 -15.96
C VAL A 109 2.64 14.83 -16.48
N ASN A 110 3.02 13.82 -15.68
CA ASN A 110 2.84 12.44 -16.10
C ASN A 110 1.39 12.00 -15.82
N GLN A 111 0.59 11.94 -16.89
CA GLN A 111 -0.80 11.48 -16.85
C GLN A 111 -0.90 9.94 -16.94
N THR A 112 0.19 9.24 -17.27
CA THR A 112 0.22 7.78 -17.43
C THR A 112 0.95 7.14 -16.26
N THR A 113 0.19 6.72 -15.26
CA THR A 113 0.66 5.75 -14.26
C THR A 113 -0.29 4.56 -14.34
N THR A 114 0.25 3.35 -14.41
CA THR A 114 -0.52 2.13 -14.69
C THR A 114 -1.67 1.93 -13.70
N SER A 115 -2.85 1.63 -14.24
CA SER A 115 -4.04 1.23 -13.47
C SER A 115 -4.00 -0.28 -13.33
N SER A 116 -3.88 -0.80 -12.12
CA SER A 116 -4.22 -2.20 -11.86
C SER A 116 -5.75 -2.31 -11.88
N GLN A 117 -6.31 -2.77 -13.01
CA GLN A 117 -7.69 -3.26 -13.01
C GLN A 117 -7.77 -4.47 -12.06
N LEU A 118 -8.76 -4.45 -11.18
CA LEU A 118 -8.91 -5.26 -9.97
C LEU A 118 -9.18 -6.76 -10.19
N HIS A 119 -9.00 -7.30 -11.40
CA HIS A 119 -9.13 -8.73 -11.64
C HIS A 119 -8.03 -9.19 -12.61
N SER A 120 -7.22 -10.15 -12.15
CA SER A 120 -6.13 -10.83 -12.86
C SER A 120 -4.87 -10.02 -13.20
N ILE A 121 -3.91 -9.97 -12.27
CA ILE A 121 -2.48 -9.88 -12.66
C ILE A 121 -1.98 -11.30 -12.80
N VAL A 122 -2.01 -11.82 -14.03
CA VAL A 122 -1.28 -13.02 -14.42
C VAL A 122 0.21 -12.69 -14.36
N SER A 123 0.98 -13.61 -13.79
CA SER A 123 2.42 -13.52 -13.65
C SER A 123 3.12 -13.17 -14.97
N GLY A 124 4.00 -12.18 -14.92
CA GLY A 124 5.22 -12.16 -15.73
C GLY A 124 5.03 -11.91 -17.22
N ALA A 125 4.74 -10.68 -17.59
CA ALA A 125 5.33 -9.99 -18.75
C ALA A 125 4.91 -8.51 -18.66
N GLU A 126 5.70 -7.63 -19.27
CA GLU A 126 5.55 -6.16 -19.34
C GLU A 126 6.11 -5.43 -18.09
N ALA A 127 7.04 -4.48 -18.15
CA ALA A 127 7.34 -3.53 -19.20
C ALA A 127 8.84 -3.14 -19.21
N ARG A 128 9.48 -3.19 -20.39
CA ARG A 128 10.59 -2.29 -20.70
C ARG A 128 10.00 -1.11 -21.49
N THR A 129 10.28 0.12 -21.01
CA THR A 129 9.99 1.47 -21.59
C THR A 129 8.51 1.93 -21.50
N ALA A 130 8.12 3.19 -21.23
CA ALA A 130 8.76 4.51 -21.36
C ALA A 130 8.23 5.53 -20.32
N ASN A 131 8.82 5.60 -19.12
CA ASN A 131 9.04 6.88 -18.41
C ASN A 131 10.25 6.79 -17.45
N GLY A 132 11.13 5.79 -17.64
CA GLY A 132 12.35 5.60 -16.86
C GLY A 132 12.10 5.55 -15.35
N TYR A 133 12.86 6.35 -14.62
CA TYR A 133 12.73 6.53 -13.16
C TYR A 133 11.87 7.75 -12.80
N LEU A 134 11.10 8.32 -13.74
CA LEU A 134 10.27 9.49 -13.45
C LEU A 134 9.23 9.19 -12.36
N PRO A 135 8.68 10.24 -11.73
CA PRO A 135 7.63 10.13 -10.73
C PRO A 135 6.45 9.30 -11.23
N GLN A 136 5.98 8.43 -10.35
CA GLN A 136 4.88 7.52 -10.55
C GLN A 136 4.06 7.42 -9.26
N MET A 137 2.82 6.94 -9.43
CA MET A 137 1.86 6.73 -8.35
C MET A 137 1.36 5.30 -8.42
N ARG A 138 1.27 4.64 -7.26
CA ARG A 138 0.80 3.27 -7.17
C ARG A 138 -0.12 3.07 -5.97
N LEU A 139 -1.12 2.23 -6.18
CA LEU A 139 -2.07 1.81 -5.15
C LEU A 139 -1.86 0.31 -4.87
N LEU A 140 -1.80 -0.05 -3.59
CA LEU A 140 -1.78 -1.44 -3.13
C LEU A 140 -3.03 -1.72 -2.31
N ASP A 141 -3.61 -2.92 -2.49
CA ASP A 141 -4.62 -3.46 -1.59
C ASP A 141 -3.92 -4.05 -0.36
N ASP A 142 -4.29 -3.59 0.82
CA ASP A 142 -3.67 -3.95 2.09
C ASP A 142 -4.50 -5.01 2.84
N HIS A 143 -5.44 -5.68 2.17
CA HIS A 143 -6.17 -6.78 2.76
C HIS A 143 -5.27 -7.96 3.12
N TYR A 144 -5.45 -8.42 4.35
CA TYR A 144 -4.82 -9.63 4.84
C TYR A 144 -5.68 -10.86 4.53
N GLU A 145 -5.07 -11.85 3.89
CA GLU A 145 -5.70 -13.10 3.42
C GLU A 145 -5.00 -14.37 3.99
N GLY A 146 -4.07 -14.18 4.93
CA GLY A 146 -3.15 -15.22 5.39
C GLY A 146 -3.78 -16.36 6.22
N GLY A 147 -4.91 -16.13 6.90
CA GLY A 147 -5.51 -17.08 7.87
C GLY A 147 -5.45 -16.57 9.32
N LYS A 148 -5.89 -17.36 10.31
CA LYS A 148 -6.00 -16.87 11.71
C LYS A 148 -4.68 -16.91 12.50
N THR A 149 -3.74 -17.76 12.08
CA THR A 149 -2.53 -18.11 12.87
C THR A 149 -1.23 -17.66 12.21
N THR A 150 -1.30 -17.02 11.05
CA THR A 150 -0.15 -16.66 10.23
C THR A 150 -0.04 -15.14 10.10
N ALA A 151 1.08 -14.68 9.56
CA ALA A 151 1.27 -13.34 9.05
C ALA A 151 1.43 -13.39 7.52
N GLN A 152 1.39 -12.23 6.87
CA GLN A 152 1.79 -12.09 5.48
C GLN A 152 2.89 -11.05 5.37
N MET A 153 3.88 -11.31 4.53
CA MET A 153 4.85 -10.31 4.13
C MET A 153 4.74 -10.10 2.62
N ARG A 154 4.90 -8.85 2.19
CA ARG A 154 5.22 -8.47 0.81
C ARG A 154 6.26 -7.37 0.82
N TRP A 155 6.87 -7.08 -0.30
CA TRP A 155 7.84 -5.99 -0.39
C TRP A 155 7.84 -5.35 -1.77
N VAL A 156 8.29 -4.10 -1.83
CA VAL A 156 8.31 -3.25 -3.02
C VAL A 156 9.73 -2.76 -3.22
N ASN A 157 10.27 -2.93 -4.43
CA ASN A 157 11.57 -2.36 -4.79
C ASN A 157 11.37 -0.96 -5.37
N LEU A 158 11.80 0.06 -4.64
CA LEU A 158 11.75 1.45 -5.05
C LEU A 158 13.16 2.05 -5.19
N VAL A 159 14.19 1.21 -5.35
CA VAL A 159 15.57 1.64 -5.56
C VAL A 159 15.83 1.89 -7.05
N PRO A 160 16.01 3.15 -7.48
CA PRO A 160 16.25 3.47 -8.89
C PRO A 160 17.62 2.93 -9.35
N PHE A 161 17.80 2.81 -10.66
CA PHE A 161 19.03 2.33 -11.33
C PHE A 161 19.44 0.87 -11.09
N GLU A 162 18.93 0.23 -10.05
CA GLU A 162 19.13 -1.20 -9.79
C GLU A 162 18.13 -2.03 -10.60
N LYS A 163 18.61 -3.05 -11.34
CA LYS A 163 17.75 -3.87 -12.21
C LYS A 163 16.64 -4.58 -11.43
N SER A 164 17.00 -5.16 -10.30
CA SER A 164 16.10 -5.89 -9.41
C SER A 164 16.83 -6.28 -8.14
N PHE A 165 16.08 -6.40 -7.05
CA PHE A 165 16.56 -6.98 -5.79
C PHE A 165 15.98 -8.37 -5.59
N THR A 166 16.67 -9.17 -4.82
CA THR A 166 16.20 -10.44 -4.28
C THR A 166 16.12 -10.32 -2.76
N ALA A 167 15.02 -10.80 -2.19
CA ALA A 167 14.80 -10.83 -0.76
C ALA A 167 14.81 -12.28 -0.25
N GLU A 168 15.37 -12.49 0.93
CA GLU A 168 15.31 -13.75 1.68
C GLU A 168 14.86 -13.43 3.10
N ALA A 169 14.07 -14.32 3.70
CA ALA A 169 13.62 -14.21 5.08
C ALA A 169 14.00 -15.48 5.83
N SER A 170 14.59 -15.33 7.02
CA SER A 170 15.12 -16.46 7.80
C SER A 170 14.59 -16.38 9.24
N LEU A 171 13.97 -17.47 9.68
CA LEU A 171 13.62 -17.71 11.09
C LEU A 171 14.51 -18.85 11.62
N ASP A 172 14.21 -20.08 11.18
CA ASP A 172 15.04 -21.28 11.42
C ASP A 172 15.69 -21.82 10.14
N SER A 173 15.07 -21.53 8.98
CA SER A 173 15.59 -21.85 7.65
C SER A 173 15.33 -20.69 6.68
N ASP A 174 16.14 -20.63 5.63
CA ASP A 174 16.05 -19.55 4.64
C ASP A 174 14.87 -19.77 3.71
N ILE A 175 13.97 -18.79 3.67
CA ILE A 175 12.83 -18.72 2.76
C ILE A 175 13.17 -17.71 1.68
N ASN A 176 13.22 -18.17 0.42
CA ASN A 176 13.37 -17.28 -0.72
C ASN A 176 12.09 -16.45 -0.87
N PHE A 177 12.21 -15.16 -0.56
CA PHE A 177 11.12 -14.20 -0.57
C PHE A 177 11.01 -13.46 -1.92
N GLY A 178 11.73 -13.98 -2.92
CA GLY A 178 11.56 -13.67 -4.33
C GLY A 178 12.40 -12.50 -4.83
N THR A 179 12.25 -12.21 -6.11
CA THR A 179 12.98 -11.14 -6.81
C THR A 179 11.99 -10.17 -7.42
N THR A 180 12.19 -8.86 -7.22
CA THR A 180 11.35 -7.83 -7.83
C THR A 180 12.15 -6.68 -8.46
N ALA A 181 11.64 -6.18 -9.58
CA ALA A 181 12.22 -5.07 -10.33
C ALA A 181 11.77 -3.72 -9.75
N TYR A 182 12.45 -2.64 -10.15
CA TYR A 182 12.09 -1.28 -9.72
C TYR A 182 10.62 -0.95 -10.04
N GLY A 183 9.91 -0.35 -9.08
CA GLY A 183 8.50 0.02 -9.18
C GLY A 183 7.53 -1.14 -8.98
N ASN A 184 8.04 -2.38 -8.86
CA ASN A 184 7.25 -3.58 -8.67
C ASN A 184 7.26 -4.06 -7.22
N ASP A 185 6.16 -4.69 -6.82
CA ASP A 185 6.06 -5.46 -5.60
C ASP A 185 6.30 -6.93 -5.89
N HIS A 186 6.75 -7.65 -4.87
CA HIS A 186 6.62 -9.08 -4.84
C HIS A 186 5.27 -9.43 -4.18
N ALA A 187 4.54 -10.38 -4.74
CA ALA A 187 3.26 -10.82 -4.19
C ALA A 187 3.39 -11.26 -2.72
N SER A 188 2.32 -11.09 -1.95
CA SER A 188 2.32 -11.46 -0.54
C SER A 188 2.49 -12.97 -0.36
N GLN A 189 3.34 -13.35 0.57
CA GLN A 189 3.52 -14.73 1.00
C GLN A 189 3.14 -14.88 2.47
N LYS A 190 2.67 -16.07 2.85
CA LYS A 190 2.28 -16.39 4.22
C LYS A 190 3.50 -16.88 4.99
N PHE A 191 3.60 -16.43 6.23
CA PHE A 191 4.68 -16.80 7.16
C PHE A 191 4.09 -17.21 8.50
N ASP A 192 4.79 -18.11 9.19
CA ASP A 192 4.52 -18.37 10.59
C ASP A 192 4.90 -17.15 11.44
N ILE A 193 4.28 -17.02 12.61
CA ILE A 193 4.62 -15.96 13.56
C ILE A 193 6.02 -16.17 14.12
N GLY A 194 6.75 -15.08 14.37
CA GLY A 194 8.14 -15.14 14.81
C GLY A 194 8.91 -13.89 14.43
N THR A 195 10.20 -13.84 14.79
CA THR A 195 11.08 -12.74 14.40
C THR A 195 12.01 -13.20 13.29
N TYR A 196 11.83 -12.66 12.10
CA TYR A 196 12.61 -13.03 10.90
C TYR A 196 13.74 -12.03 10.68
N SER A 197 14.91 -12.51 10.27
CA SER A 197 15.89 -11.68 9.57
C SER A 197 15.51 -11.60 8.10
N VAL A 198 15.33 -10.41 7.57
CA VAL A 198 15.01 -10.18 6.14
C VAL A 198 16.19 -9.47 5.49
N ILE A 199 16.72 -10.08 4.43
CA ILE A 199 17.93 -9.64 3.73
C ILE A 199 17.60 -9.31 2.28
N TRP A 200 18.08 -8.16 1.80
CA TRP A 200 18.03 -7.79 0.38
C TRP A 200 19.41 -7.80 -0.26
N ARG A 201 19.48 -8.34 -1.47
CA ARG A 201 20.67 -8.38 -2.34
C ARG A 201 20.32 -7.85 -3.72
N SER A 202 21.24 -7.12 -4.34
CA SER A 202 21.09 -6.81 -5.77
C SER A 202 21.15 -8.12 -6.57
N LYS A 203 20.28 -8.32 -7.55
CA LYS A 203 20.28 -9.59 -8.34
C LYS A 203 21.63 -9.88 -9.01
N SER A 204 22.39 -8.84 -9.34
CA SER A 204 23.71 -8.94 -9.96
C SER A 204 24.85 -9.20 -8.97
N SER A 205 24.60 -9.26 -7.67
CA SER A 205 25.65 -9.39 -6.65
C SER A 205 25.18 -10.22 -5.45
N PRO A 206 25.99 -11.18 -4.97
CA PRO A 206 25.66 -11.93 -3.75
C PRO A 206 25.81 -11.10 -2.47
N ILE A 207 26.35 -9.88 -2.56
CA ILE A 207 26.61 -9.02 -1.41
C ILE A 207 25.28 -8.55 -0.79
N LYS A 208 25.15 -8.74 0.52
CA LYS A 208 24.05 -8.20 1.33
C LYS A 208 24.07 -6.68 1.24
N ARG A 209 22.96 -6.09 0.79
CA ARG A 209 22.80 -4.63 0.67
C ARG A 209 22.07 -4.05 1.87
N LEU A 210 21.15 -4.81 2.45
CA LEU A 210 20.40 -4.43 3.64
C LEU A 210 19.96 -5.70 4.38
N GLU A 211 19.89 -5.62 5.71
CA GLU A 211 19.37 -6.65 6.59
C GLU A 211 18.55 -5.98 7.70
N MET A 212 17.39 -6.55 8.05
CA MET A 212 16.55 -6.06 9.15
C MET A 212 15.96 -7.24 9.94
N SER A 213 15.60 -6.99 11.19
CA SER A 213 14.82 -7.93 12.00
C SER A 213 13.36 -7.49 12.04
N GLN A 214 12.42 -8.38 11.72
CA GLN A 214 10.97 -8.11 11.76
C GLN A 214 10.23 -9.16 12.58
N ALA A 215 9.58 -8.70 13.65
CA ALA A 215 8.61 -9.51 14.38
C ALA A 215 7.26 -9.56 13.63
N LEU A 216 6.72 -10.75 13.42
CA LEU A 216 5.47 -10.99 12.71
C LEU A 216 4.35 -11.39 13.66
N ASP A 217 3.32 -10.57 13.70
CA ASP A 217 2.09 -10.81 14.44
C ASP A 217 1.04 -11.54 13.58
N LYS A 218 0.21 -12.34 14.25
CA LYS A 218 -0.93 -13.00 13.62
C LYS A 218 -1.84 -11.99 12.91
N GLN A 219 -2.42 -12.41 11.79
CA GLN A 219 -3.43 -11.66 11.05
C GLN A 219 -3.00 -10.25 10.60
N THR A 220 -1.71 -10.09 10.32
CA THR A 220 -1.12 -8.82 9.89
C THR A 220 -0.39 -9.00 8.56
N LEU A 221 -0.62 -8.07 7.64
CA LEU A 221 0.15 -7.91 6.42
C LEU A 221 1.24 -6.85 6.64
N TYR A 222 2.49 -7.24 6.47
CA TYR A 222 3.67 -6.37 6.46
C TYR A 222 4.06 -6.06 5.01
N THR A 223 4.22 -4.77 4.70
CA THR A 223 4.71 -4.29 3.41
C THR A 223 6.03 -3.56 3.62
N PHE A 224 7.11 -4.11 3.07
CA PHE A 224 8.43 -3.48 3.13
C PHE A 224 8.70 -2.66 1.87
N PHE A 225 8.86 -1.35 1.99
CA PHE A 225 9.27 -0.47 0.91
C PHE A 225 10.79 -0.30 0.96
N LEU A 226 11.51 -0.99 0.07
CA LEU A 226 12.96 -0.85 -0.06
C LEU A 226 13.27 0.41 -0.87
N ILE A 227 13.89 1.39 -0.24
CA ILE A 227 14.14 2.73 -0.81
C ILE A 227 15.62 3.13 -0.63
N PRO A 228 16.16 4.05 -1.44
CA PRO A 228 17.47 4.63 -1.17
C PRO A 228 17.46 5.47 0.12
N GLU A 229 18.61 5.61 0.76
CA GLU A 229 18.80 6.62 1.79
C GLU A 229 19.39 7.88 1.14
N ILE A 230 18.65 8.99 1.20
CA ILE A 230 19.01 10.25 0.52
C ILE A 230 19.83 11.18 1.41
N GLN A 231 19.80 10.99 2.73
CA GLN A 231 20.60 11.77 3.70
C GLN A 231 21.88 11.05 4.14
N GLY A 232 22.08 9.80 3.69
CA GLY A 232 23.19 8.92 4.05
C GLY A 232 24.30 8.88 2.99
N LYS A 233 25.12 7.82 3.00
CA LYS A 233 26.13 7.65 1.95
C LYS A 233 25.45 7.23 0.66
N THR A 234 26.01 7.66 -0.46
CA THR A 234 25.51 7.27 -1.79
C THR A 234 25.47 5.74 -1.91
N GLY A 235 24.28 5.21 -2.19
CA GLY A 235 24.04 3.78 -2.37
C GLY A 235 23.59 3.03 -1.11
N ASP A 236 23.49 3.71 0.04
CA ASP A 236 22.84 3.20 1.23
C ASP A 236 21.33 3.02 0.97
N LEU A 237 20.75 2.00 1.60
CA LEU A 237 19.35 1.63 1.49
C LEU A 237 18.69 1.66 2.86
N LYS A 238 17.38 1.86 2.88
CA LYS A 238 16.55 1.63 4.06
C LYS A 238 15.24 0.96 3.67
N VAL A 239 14.54 0.46 4.69
CA VAL A 239 13.19 -0.08 4.55
C VAL A 239 12.23 0.77 5.38
N VAL A 240 11.13 1.15 4.76
CA VAL A 240 9.95 1.68 5.45
C VAL A 240 8.92 0.56 5.52
N THR A 241 8.40 0.29 6.72
CA THR A 241 7.46 -0.82 6.96
C THR A 241 6.04 -0.29 7.14
N GLY A 242 5.12 -0.80 6.33
CA GLY A 242 3.68 -0.62 6.52
C GLY A 242 3.04 -1.87 7.11
N GLU A 243 2.30 -1.72 8.21
CA GLU A 243 1.53 -2.81 8.82
C GLU A 243 0.04 -2.65 8.55
N SER A 244 -0.65 -3.75 8.27
CA SER A 244 -2.10 -3.81 8.09
C SER A 244 -2.66 -5.00 8.87
N SER A 245 -3.12 -4.74 10.09
CA SER A 245 -3.76 -5.77 10.93
C SER A 245 -5.25 -5.89 10.62
N LYS A 246 -5.74 -7.13 10.61
CA LYS A 246 -7.18 -7.45 10.43
C LYS A 246 -8.02 -7.12 11.66
N THR A 247 -7.40 -7.20 12.84
CA THR A 247 -7.98 -6.78 14.12
C THR A 247 -7.33 -5.45 14.52
N ASN A 248 -8.14 -4.48 14.96
CA ASN A 248 -7.60 -3.34 15.70
C ASN A 248 -6.82 -3.92 16.88
N LYS A 249 -5.53 -3.59 17.01
CA LYS A 249 -4.81 -3.82 18.25
C LYS A 249 -5.54 -2.92 19.27
N GLU A 250 -6.36 -3.52 20.13
CA GLU A 250 -6.86 -2.83 21.31
C GLU A 250 -5.63 -2.49 22.15
N GLU A 251 -5.35 -1.20 22.28
CA GLU A 251 -4.36 -0.66 23.22
C GLU A 251 -4.82 -0.85 24.67
#